data_AF-A0A9X7JP17-F1
#
_entry.id   AF-A0A9X7JP17-F1
#
_cell.length_a   1.000
_cell.length_b   1.000
_cell.length_c   1.000
_cell.angle_alpha   90.00
_cell.angle_beta   90.00
_cell.angle_gamma   90.00
#
_symmetry.space_group_name_H-M   'P 1'
#
loop_
_entity.id
_entity.type
_entity.pdbx_description
1 polymer ?
#
loop_
_entity_poly.entity_id
_entity_poly.type
_entity_poly.pdbx_seq_one_letter_code
_entity_poly.pdbx_strand_id
1 'polypeptide(L)'
;MKKSSQLMTVLGIGGLVAGSLLTASSASAGTNRTSVVAERHLTTSQDVVRQTSSGVLLSTTGGAPTTVISETVPAGSWVLSSNATLVSWEPSDYTRCTLYAGETPVGGATSMIGNAATGAGSGVYAATVAAQGAFSSTGPTTVSLRCGHDTTRTRAPYVDPGATLWLHRSDGLGQAKR
;
A
#
# COMPACT_ATOMS: atom_id res chain seq x y z
N MET A 1 30.24 -44.16 19.27
CA MET A 1 29.73 -45.52 18.99
C MET A 1 28.70 -45.42 17.86
N LYS A 2 28.82 -46.28 16.85
CA LYS A 2 27.99 -46.38 15.63
C LYS A 2 26.57 -46.89 15.92
N LYS A 3 25.60 -46.50 15.05
CA LYS A 3 24.47 -47.27 14.44
C LYS A 3 23.47 -46.22 13.85
N SER A 4 23.28 -46.03 12.54
CA SER A 4 22.64 -46.88 11.51
C SER A 4 21.27 -47.42 11.99
N SER A 5 20.12 -47.27 11.31
CA SER A 5 19.83 -47.60 9.91
C SER A 5 18.40 -47.16 9.47
N GLN A 6 18.28 -46.90 8.16
CA GLN A 6 17.28 -47.32 7.15
C GLN A 6 15.76 -47.20 7.41
N LEU A 7 14.99 -46.47 6.57
CA LEU A 7 14.42 -46.82 5.22
C LEU A 7 13.18 -47.73 5.30
N MET A 8 12.00 -47.22 4.94
CA MET A 8 10.94 -48.02 4.34
C MET A 8 10.15 -47.23 3.28
N THR A 9 10.22 -47.78 2.09
CA THR A 9 9.45 -47.52 0.87
C THR A 9 8.03 -48.07 1.03
N VAL A 10 7.02 -47.32 0.61
CA VAL A 10 5.71 -47.91 0.25
C VAL A 10 5.36 -47.46 -1.17
N LEU A 11 5.45 -48.43 -2.09
CA LEU A 11 4.80 -48.39 -3.40
C LEU A 11 3.28 -48.54 -3.18
N GLY A 12 2.51 -47.58 -3.69
CA GLY A 12 1.06 -47.71 -3.90
C GLY A 12 0.76 -47.61 -5.38
N ILE A 13 0.52 -48.76 -6.01
CA ILE A 13 0.07 -48.92 -7.39
C ILE A 13 -1.46 -48.76 -7.43
N GLY A 14 -1.98 -48.05 -8.44
CA GLY A 14 -3.28 -48.38 -9.03
C GLY A 14 -4.33 -47.27 -9.02
N GLY A 15 -4.83 -46.92 -10.21
CA GLY A 15 -6.09 -46.19 -10.35
C GLY A 15 -6.19 -45.27 -11.57
N LEU A 16 -6.23 -45.86 -12.78
CA LEU A 16 -6.65 -45.18 -14.01
C LEU A 16 -8.19 -45.17 -14.05
N VAL A 17 -8.84 -44.00 -14.01
CA VAL A 17 -10.25 -43.86 -14.42
C VAL A 17 -10.45 -42.58 -15.24
N ALA A 18 -10.68 -42.84 -16.53
CA ALA A 18 -11.52 -42.15 -17.50
C ALA A 18 -11.97 -40.70 -17.27
N GLY A 19 -11.53 -39.85 -18.20
CA GLY A 19 -12.31 -38.86 -18.96
C GLY A 19 -13.62 -38.33 -18.38
N SER A 20 -13.58 -37.07 -17.95
CA SER A 20 -14.78 -36.22 -17.91
C SER A 20 -14.73 -35.26 -19.10
N LEU A 21 -15.52 -35.57 -20.12
CA LEU A 21 -15.90 -34.62 -21.17
C LEU A 21 -16.68 -33.48 -20.50
N LEU A 22 -16.10 -32.29 -20.45
CA LEU A 22 -16.86 -31.07 -20.20
C LEU A 22 -17.72 -30.82 -21.43
N THR A 23 -18.98 -31.26 -21.36
CA THR A 23 -20.02 -30.84 -22.29
C THR A 23 -20.23 -29.34 -22.13
N ALA A 24 -19.74 -28.57 -23.10
CA ALA A 24 -20.10 -27.18 -23.25
C ALA A 24 -21.61 -27.10 -23.48
N SER A 25 -22.36 -26.69 -22.45
CA SER A 25 -23.75 -26.31 -22.62
C SER A 25 -23.80 -24.95 -23.32
N SER A 26 -23.85 -24.97 -24.65
CA SER A 26 -24.30 -23.82 -25.43
C SER A 26 -25.81 -23.68 -25.27
N ALA A 27 -26.23 -22.92 -24.27
CA ALA A 27 -27.61 -22.44 -24.18
C ALA A 27 -27.75 -21.24 -25.13
N SER A 28 -28.33 -21.47 -26.31
CA SER A 28 -28.84 -20.40 -27.17
C SER A 28 -30.36 -20.39 -27.11
N ALA A 29 -30.94 -19.39 -26.46
CA ALA A 29 -32.31 -18.97 -26.70
C ALA A 29 -32.55 -17.57 -26.14
N GLY A 30 -32.96 -16.64 -27.01
CA GLY A 30 -33.95 -15.64 -26.63
C GLY A 30 -33.49 -14.19 -26.51
N THR A 31 -33.79 -13.46 -27.59
CA THR A 31 -34.32 -12.08 -27.60
C THR A 31 -33.37 -10.94 -27.26
N ASN A 32 -32.90 -10.24 -28.31
CA ASN A 32 -32.49 -8.82 -28.36
C ASN A 32 -32.28 -8.12 -27.00
N ARG A 33 -31.30 -8.57 -26.23
CA ARG A 33 -30.63 -7.72 -25.26
C ARG A 33 -29.35 -7.30 -25.95
N THR A 34 -29.30 -6.05 -26.38
CA THR A 34 -28.05 -5.34 -26.55
C THR A 34 -27.25 -5.62 -25.29
N SER A 35 -26.28 -6.51 -25.41
CA SER A 35 -25.26 -6.71 -24.39
C SER A 35 -24.53 -5.37 -24.35
N VAL A 36 -24.93 -4.51 -23.42
CA VAL A 36 -24.13 -3.38 -23.00
C VAL A 36 -22.97 -3.99 -22.23
N VAL A 37 -22.07 -4.66 -22.95
CA VAL A 37 -20.68 -4.72 -22.52
C VAL A 37 -20.32 -3.26 -22.48
N ALA A 38 -20.37 -2.66 -21.29
CA ALA A 38 -19.89 -1.31 -21.08
C ALA A 38 -18.54 -1.25 -21.79
N GLU A 39 -18.46 -0.39 -22.80
CA GLU A 39 -17.21 -0.11 -23.49
C GLU A 39 -16.14 0.00 -22.42
N ARG A 40 -15.04 -0.75 -22.55
CA ARG A 40 -13.90 -0.55 -21.66
C ARG A 40 -13.43 0.87 -21.89
N HIS A 41 -13.90 1.79 -21.05
CA HIS A 41 -13.42 3.15 -20.96
C HIS A 41 -12.05 3.13 -20.28
N LEU A 42 -11.10 2.41 -20.88
CA LEU A 42 -9.68 2.39 -20.54
C LEU A 42 -8.98 3.54 -21.26
N THR A 43 -9.64 4.69 -21.44
CA THR A 43 -9.15 5.70 -22.37
C THR A 43 -7.97 6.50 -21.83
N THR A 44 -7.68 6.50 -20.52
CA THR A 44 -6.37 6.89 -19.95
C THR A 44 -6.31 6.55 -18.45
N SER A 45 -5.87 5.33 -18.06
CA SER A 45 -5.45 5.17 -16.65
C SER A 45 -4.16 5.96 -16.47
N GLN A 46 -4.21 7.04 -15.68
CA GLN A 46 -3.02 7.80 -15.33
C GLN A 46 -2.49 7.24 -14.02
N ASP A 47 -1.33 6.60 -14.10
CA ASP A 47 -0.58 6.17 -12.94
C ASP A 47 0.57 7.15 -12.74
N VAL A 48 0.67 7.69 -11.53
CA VAL A 48 1.79 8.53 -11.13
C VAL A 48 2.52 7.83 -9.99
N VAL A 49 3.81 7.64 -10.18
CA VAL A 49 4.71 7.06 -9.18
C VAL A 49 5.78 8.09 -8.85
N ARG A 50 5.95 8.33 -7.54
CA ARG A 50 7.04 9.11 -6.99
C ARG A 50 7.78 8.28 -5.97
N GLN A 51 9.08 8.48 -5.92
CA GLN A 51 9.97 7.83 -4.97
C GLN A 51 11.01 8.82 -4.47
N THR A 52 11.29 8.82 -3.16
CA THR A 52 12.39 9.62 -2.62
C THR A 52 13.74 9.02 -3.00
N SER A 53 14.70 9.87 -3.40
CA SER A 53 16.07 9.45 -3.73
C SER A 53 17.06 9.60 -2.56
N SER A 54 16.63 10.26 -1.48
CA SER A 54 17.42 10.51 -0.28
C SER A 54 16.54 10.42 0.96
N GLY A 55 17.19 10.30 2.13
CA GLY A 55 16.48 10.24 3.40
C GLY A 55 15.85 11.59 3.75
N VAL A 56 14.64 11.55 4.30
CA VAL A 56 13.91 12.76 4.72
C VAL A 56 13.94 12.84 6.24
N LEU A 57 14.62 13.86 6.78
CA LEU A 57 14.58 14.14 8.21
C LEU A 57 13.18 14.58 8.63
N LEU A 58 12.65 13.97 9.69
CA LEU A 58 11.42 14.39 10.31
C LEU A 58 11.70 15.47 11.37
N SER A 59 10.69 16.26 11.70
CA SER A 59 10.74 17.17 12.84
C SER A 59 11.18 16.43 14.11
N THR A 60 11.95 17.09 14.99
CA THR A 60 12.22 16.59 16.34
C THR A 60 11.04 16.81 17.29
N THR A 61 10.12 17.71 16.97
CA THR A 61 8.92 18.00 17.77
C THR A 61 7.87 16.91 17.58
N GLY A 62 7.40 16.32 18.68
CA GLY A 62 6.31 15.34 18.66
C GLY A 62 5.01 15.98 18.14
N GLY A 63 4.23 15.21 17.39
CA GLY A 63 2.99 15.65 16.76
C GLY A 63 3.17 16.59 15.56
N ALA A 64 4.40 16.87 15.13
CA ALA A 64 4.69 17.75 13.99
C ALA A 64 4.99 16.94 12.71
N PRO A 65 4.00 16.72 11.82
CA PRO A 65 4.23 15.94 10.60
C PRO A 65 5.13 16.70 9.61
N THR A 66 6.00 15.97 8.94
CA THR A 66 6.89 16.46 7.88
C THR A 66 6.48 15.84 6.54
N THR A 67 6.41 16.64 5.49
CA THR A 67 6.15 16.13 4.14
C THR A 67 7.33 15.30 3.66
N VAL A 68 7.07 14.03 3.36
CA VAL A 68 8.08 13.08 2.87
C VAL A 68 8.14 13.10 1.36
N ILE A 69 6.97 13.08 0.71
CA ILE A 69 6.83 13.06 -0.73
C ILE A 69 5.48 13.68 -1.12
N SER A 70 5.45 14.40 -2.24
CA SER A 70 4.25 15.06 -2.73
C SER A 70 4.18 15.06 -4.25
N GLU A 71 2.96 15.14 -4.78
CA GLU A 71 2.68 15.24 -6.21
C GLU A 71 1.41 16.04 -6.44
N THR A 72 1.40 16.93 -7.44
CA THR A 72 0.17 17.59 -7.88
C THR A 72 -0.45 16.82 -9.04
N VAL A 73 -1.69 16.35 -8.86
CA VAL A 73 -2.46 15.66 -9.90
C VAL A 73 -3.60 16.54 -10.42
N PRO A 74 -4.03 16.37 -11.67
CA PRO A 74 -5.20 17.07 -12.19
C PRO A 74 -6.49 16.64 -11.46
N ALA A 75 -7.55 17.41 -11.71
CA ALA A 75 -8.91 17.07 -11.28
C ALA A 75 -9.29 15.64 -11.71
N GLY A 76 -10.07 14.96 -10.87
CA GLY A 76 -10.47 13.57 -11.07
C GLY A 76 -10.58 12.81 -9.77
N SER A 77 -10.88 11.51 -9.89
CA SER A 77 -10.88 10.56 -8.77
C SER A 77 -9.60 9.72 -8.77
N TRP A 78 -9.04 9.54 -7.59
CA TRP A 78 -7.73 8.91 -7.42
C TRP A 78 -7.74 7.94 -6.24
N VAL A 79 -7.11 6.79 -6.44
CA VAL A 79 -6.74 5.85 -5.38
C VAL A 79 -5.25 5.99 -5.12
N LEU A 80 -4.87 6.00 -3.85
CA LEU A 80 -3.51 6.23 -3.40
C LEU A 80 -2.97 5.00 -2.68
N SER A 81 -1.68 4.76 -2.86
CA SER A 81 -0.91 3.83 -2.05
C SER A 81 0.44 4.45 -1.74
N SER A 82 0.94 4.22 -0.54
CA SER A 82 2.24 4.72 -0.10
C SER A 82 2.93 3.73 0.79
N ASN A 83 4.25 3.81 0.80
CA ASN A 83 5.10 3.02 1.67
C ASN A 83 6.30 3.87 2.09
N ALA A 84 6.60 3.94 3.38
CA ALA A 84 7.75 4.63 3.92
C ALA A 84 8.39 3.80 5.04
N THR A 85 9.71 3.63 4.99
CA THR A 85 10.48 3.02 6.08
C THR A 85 11.04 4.11 6.96
N LEU A 86 10.59 4.13 8.20
CA LEU A 86 10.98 5.13 9.19
C LEU A 86 12.06 4.53 10.08
N VAL A 87 13.04 5.34 10.44
CA VAL A 87 14.22 4.92 11.20
C VAL A 87 14.45 5.86 12.38
N SER A 88 14.73 5.27 13.55
CA SER A 88 15.00 5.97 14.80
C SER A 88 16.09 5.27 15.61
N TRP A 89 16.83 6.06 16.39
CA TRP A 89 17.87 5.61 17.35
C TRP A 89 17.47 5.87 18.81
N GLU A 90 16.26 6.36 19.01
CA GLU A 90 15.72 6.81 20.28
C GLU A 90 14.79 5.73 20.88
N PRO A 91 14.32 5.92 22.13
CA PRO A 91 13.23 5.14 22.72
C PRO A 91 12.05 4.87 21.78
N SER A 92 11.31 3.81 22.11
CA SER A 92 10.17 3.41 21.31
C SER A 92 9.11 4.50 21.24
N ASP A 93 8.53 4.69 20.07
CA ASP A 93 7.45 5.65 19.89
C ASP A 93 6.53 5.21 18.76
N TYR A 94 5.33 5.78 18.76
CA TYR A 94 4.43 5.65 17.63
C TYR A 94 4.82 6.65 16.56
N THR A 95 4.89 6.13 15.34
CA THR A 95 5.08 6.91 14.13
C THR A 95 3.88 6.78 13.24
N ARG A 96 3.51 7.89 12.63
CA ARG A 96 2.27 8.02 11.88
C ARG A 96 2.60 8.58 10.52
N CYS A 97 2.13 7.92 9.47
CA CYS A 97 2.17 8.47 8.14
C CYS A 97 0.74 8.60 7.62
N THR A 98 0.40 9.81 7.18
CA THR A 98 -0.93 10.18 6.72
C THR A 98 -0.82 10.67 5.29
N LEU A 99 -1.71 10.16 4.43
CA LEU A 99 -1.93 10.66 3.09
C LEU A 99 -2.87 11.86 3.15
N TYR A 100 -2.47 12.94 2.51
CA TYR A 100 -3.26 14.16 2.39
C TYR A 100 -3.57 14.47 0.93
N ALA A 101 -4.78 14.93 0.67
CA ALA A 101 -5.16 15.64 -0.55
C ALA A 101 -5.42 17.11 -0.19
N GLY A 102 -4.52 18.01 -0.59
CA GLY A 102 -4.41 19.33 0.02
C GLY A 102 -4.07 19.20 1.50
N GLU A 103 -4.93 19.76 2.36
CA GLU A 103 -4.85 19.63 3.83
C GLU A 103 -5.81 18.58 4.40
N THR A 104 -6.59 17.91 3.56
CA THR A 104 -7.55 16.89 4.01
C THR A 104 -6.87 15.53 4.12
N PRO A 105 -6.88 14.87 5.29
CA PRO A 105 -6.39 13.51 5.42
C PRO A 105 -7.34 12.54 4.71
N VAL A 106 -6.79 11.66 3.87
CA VAL A 106 -7.55 10.71 3.03
C VAL A 106 -7.17 9.26 3.27
N GLY A 107 -6.19 9.02 4.15
CA GLY A 107 -5.69 7.72 4.53
C GLY A 107 -4.53 7.85 5.50
N GLY A 108 -4.20 6.79 6.22
CA GLY A 108 -3.07 6.81 7.13
C GLY A 108 -2.83 5.47 7.80
N ALA A 109 -1.63 5.31 8.34
CA ALA A 109 -1.23 4.16 9.11
C ALA A 109 -0.27 4.56 10.22
N THR A 110 -0.21 3.74 11.26
CA THR A 110 0.63 3.94 12.43
C THR A 110 1.43 2.68 12.67
N SER A 111 2.72 2.84 12.98
CA SER A 111 3.57 1.76 13.44
C SER A 111 4.44 2.23 14.59
N MET A 112 4.78 1.32 15.49
CA MET A 112 5.73 1.62 16.55
C MET A 112 7.14 1.32 16.04
N ILE A 113 8.05 2.25 16.29
CA ILE A 113 9.48 2.10 16.01
C ILE A 113 10.20 2.06 17.34
N GLY A 114 11.00 1.02 17.58
CA GLY A 114 11.70 0.82 18.85
C GLY A 114 11.39 -0.54 19.47
N ASN A 115 11.81 -0.70 20.73
CA ASN A 115 11.50 -1.88 21.53
C ASN A 115 10.30 -1.61 22.45
N ALA A 116 9.14 -2.19 22.12
CA ALA A 116 7.91 -2.07 22.92
C ALA A 116 8.07 -2.55 24.36
N ALA A 117 8.91 -3.57 24.59
CA ALA A 117 9.01 -4.24 25.86
C ALA A 117 9.85 -3.45 26.87
N THR A 118 10.87 -2.73 26.40
CA THR A 118 11.79 -2.01 27.29
C THR A 118 11.57 -0.51 27.26
N GLY A 119 10.90 0.04 26.24
CA GLY A 119 10.75 1.49 26.04
C GLY A 119 12.07 2.17 25.65
N ALA A 120 13.19 1.75 26.22
CA ALA A 120 14.54 2.17 25.90
C ALA A 120 15.13 1.25 24.84
N GLY A 121 15.40 1.81 23.67
CA GLY A 121 16.16 1.16 22.62
C GLY A 121 17.50 1.86 22.43
N SER A 122 18.62 1.14 22.56
CA SER A 122 19.97 1.63 22.25
C SER A 122 20.42 1.26 20.83
N GLY A 123 19.51 0.70 20.02
CA GLY A 123 19.76 0.25 18.66
C GLY A 123 19.17 1.17 17.58
N VAL A 124 19.48 0.86 16.33
CA VAL A 124 18.77 1.39 15.17
C VAL A 124 17.49 0.58 15.00
N TYR A 125 16.35 1.24 15.04
CA TYR A 125 15.05 0.62 14.79
C TYR A 125 14.45 1.16 13.52
N ALA A 126 13.88 0.27 12.72
CA ALA A 126 13.20 0.62 11.50
C ALA A 126 11.83 -0.06 11.44
N ALA A 127 10.81 0.66 10.97
CA ALA A 127 9.52 0.07 10.65
C ALA A 127 8.97 0.68 9.37
N THR A 128 8.34 -0.17 8.56
CA THR A 128 7.67 0.25 7.34
C THR A 128 6.20 0.56 7.62
N VAL A 129 5.76 1.74 7.22
CA VAL A 129 4.38 2.20 7.29
C VAL A 129 3.84 2.27 5.87
N ALA A 130 2.79 1.50 5.61
CA ALA A 130 2.06 1.54 4.34
C ALA A 130 0.67 2.12 4.58
N ALA A 131 0.29 3.12 3.79
CA ALA A 131 -1.01 3.77 3.88
C ALA A 131 -1.69 3.79 2.51
N GLN A 132 -3.01 3.65 2.53
CA GLN A 132 -3.88 3.69 1.36
C GLN A 132 -4.97 4.72 1.59
N GLY A 133 -5.45 5.33 0.52
CA GLY A 133 -6.52 6.33 0.58
C GLY A 133 -7.18 6.52 -0.76
N ALA A 134 -8.24 7.32 -0.80
CA ALA A 134 -8.89 7.72 -2.05
C ALA A 134 -9.45 9.15 -1.90
N PHE A 135 -9.48 9.89 -3.01
CA PHE A 135 -10.11 11.20 -3.04
C PHE A 135 -10.63 11.53 -4.44
N SER A 136 -11.52 12.51 -4.51
CA SER A 136 -11.95 13.14 -5.75
C SER A 136 -11.79 14.64 -5.64
N SER A 137 -11.42 15.30 -6.73
CA SER A 137 -11.24 16.75 -6.77
C SER A 137 -11.75 17.34 -8.09
N THR A 138 -12.22 18.58 -8.04
CA THR A 138 -12.70 19.33 -9.23
C THR A 138 -11.62 20.21 -9.86
N GLY A 139 -10.44 20.31 -9.23
CA GLY A 139 -9.28 21.07 -9.70
C GLY A 139 -7.97 20.37 -9.36
N PRO A 140 -6.83 20.84 -9.89
CA PRO A 140 -5.52 20.29 -9.54
C PRO A 140 -5.32 20.25 -8.03
N THR A 141 -4.89 19.10 -7.52
CA THR A 141 -4.77 18.85 -6.08
C THR A 141 -3.40 18.28 -5.76
N THR A 142 -2.70 18.89 -4.80
CA THR A 142 -1.46 18.35 -4.28
C THR A 142 -1.76 17.24 -3.29
N VAL A 143 -1.29 16.05 -3.60
CA VAL A 143 -1.26 14.91 -2.70
C VAL A 143 0.08 14.89 -1.99
N SER A 144 0.09 14.54 -0.71
CA SER A 144 1.33 14.33 0.03
C SER A 144 1.23 13.17 1.02
N LEU A 145 2.34 12.44 1.18
CA LEU A 145 2.58 11.61 2.35
C LEU A 145 3.31 12.45 3.38
N ARG A 146 2.71 12.60 4.57
CA ARG A 146 3.35 13.30 5.68
C ARG A 146 3.53 12.33 6.83
N CYS A 147 4.74 12.26 7.37
CA CYS A 147 5.07 11.37 8.47
C CYS A 147 5.50 12.16 9.70
N GLY A 148 5.21 11.63 10.87
CA GLY A 148 5.57 12.20 12.15
C GLY A 148 5.62 11.15 13.24
N HIS A 149 5.80 11.60 14.45
CA HIS A 149 5.92 10.76 15.64
C HIS A 149 5.30 11.46 16.83
N ASP A 150 4.95 10.72 17.89
CA ASP A 150 4.12 11.27 18.97
C ASP A 150 4.95 12.03 20.02
N THR A 151 6.22 11.67 20.20
CA THR A 151 7.04 12.18 21.31
C THR A 151 8.19 13.07 20.85
N THR A 152 8.35 14.26 21.43
CA THR A 152 9.50 15.14 21.14
C THR A 152 10.83 14.44 21.45
N ARG A 153 11.78 14.52 20.50
CA ARG A 153 13.08 13.84 20.54
C ARG A 153 14.26 14.80 20.53
N THR A 154 15.41 14.31 21.00
CA THR A 154 16.67 15.06 20.91
C THR A 154 17.36 14.88 19.55
N ARG A 155 17.10 13.75 18.88
CA ARG A 155 17.58 13.46 17.52
C ARG A 155 16.41 13.29 16.57
N ALA A 156 16.55 13.86 15.36
CA ALA A 156 15.54 13.74 14.32
C ALA A 156 15.50 12.28 13.82
N PRO A 157 14.34 11.59 13.89
CA PRO A 157 14.14 10.38 13.11
C PRO A 157 14.06 10.75 11.63
N TYR A 158 14.17 9.76 10.75
CA TYR A 158 14.12 10.01 9.31
C TYR A 158 13.34 8.92 8.57
N VAL A 159 12.89 9.24 7.38
CA VAL A 159 12.39 8.27 6.41
C VAL A 159 13.52 7.88 5.48
N ASP A 160 13.79 6.59 5.36
CA ASP A 160 14.85 6.04 4.50
C ASP A 160 14.59 6.35 3.01
N PRO A 161 15.63 6.44 2.16
CA PRO A 161 15.43 6.56 0.71
C PRO A 161 14.53 5.44 0.18
N GLY A 162 13.74 5.74 -0.86
CA GLY A 162 12.85 4.75 -1.45
C GLY A 162 11.41 4.79 -0.94
N ALA A 163 11.03 5.79 -0.13
CA ALA A 163 9.63 6.01 0.20
C ALA A 163 8.84 6.28 -1.09
N THR A 164 7.70 5.61 -1.26
CA THR A 164 6.91 5.65 -2.49
C THR A 164 5.55 6.30 -2.28
N LEU A 165 5.09 6.98 -3.31
CA LEU A 165 3.71 7.46 -3.46
C LEU A 165 3.22 7.06 -4.85
N TRP A 166 2.19 6.22 -4.86
CA TRP A 166 1.50 5.73 -6.04
C TRP A 166 0.10 6.33 -6.10
N LEU A 167 -0.25 6.89 -7.24
CA LEU A 167 -1.56 7.44 -7.50
C LEU A 167 -2.11 6.79 -8.77
N HIS A 168 -3.27 6.17 -8.65
CA HIS A 168 -3.99 5.56 -9.76
C HIS A 168 -5.28 6.34 -10.00
N ARG A 169 -5.43 6.88 -11.21
CA ARG A 169 -6.67 7.55 -11.60
C ARG A 169 -7.80 6.53 -11.75
N SER A 170 -8.88 6.71 -11.01
CA SER A 170 -9.99 5.77 -10.88
C SER A 170 -11.28 6.20 -11.60
N ASP A 171 -11.20 7.23 -12.46
CA ASP A 171 -12.35 7.68 -13.24
C ASP A 171 -12.95 6.50 -14.04
N GLY A 172 -14.21 6.16 -13.73
CA GLY A 172 -14.91 5.00 -14.30
C GLY A 172 -15.40 3.97 -13.28
N LEU A 173 -14.93 4.01 -12.02
CA LEU A 173 -15.44 3.16 -10.94
C LEU A 173 -16.68 3.78 -10.27
N GLY A 174 -17.80 3.83 -10.98
CA GLY A 174 -19.12 3.83 -10.33
C GLY A 174 -19.73 5.16 -9.89
N GLN A 175 -19.31 6.31 -10.42
CA GLN A 175 -20.17 7.50 -10.36
C GLN A 175 -21.38 7.24 -11.26
N ALA A 176 -22.53 6.88 -10.66
CA ALA A 176 -23.80 6.90 -11.36
C ALA A 176 -23.97 8.30 -11.95
N LYS A 177 -24.05 8.39 -13.27
CA LYS A 177 -24.42 9.64 -13.96
C LYS A 177 -25.72 10.11 -13.32
N ARG A 178 -25.68 11.27 -12.65
CA ARG A 178 -26.89 11.97 -12.22
C ARG A 178 -27.57 12.59 -13.43
#